data_AF-A0A1V6FI77-F1
#
_entry.id   AF-A0A1V6FI77-F1
#
_cell.length_a   1.000
_cell.length_b   1.000
_cell.length_c   1.000
_cell.angle_alpha   90.00
_cell.angle_beta   90.00
_cell.angle_gamma   90.00
#
_symmetry.space_group_name_H-M   'P 1'
#
loop_
_entity.id
_entity.type
_entity.pdbx_description
1 polymer ?
#
loop_
_entity_poly.entity_id
_entity_poly.type
_entity_poly.pdbx_seq_one_letter_code
_entity_poly.pdbx_strand_id
1 'polypeptide(L)'
;MASPTEPTPTPDDPDLAPVVGQGRGDPTWIAPALTASEKTRHVGKTNVFFGPPLAILSDGQKNTLEISGKLNRTAERYLEILQWHGLTLTEPERQCLAHICHIGFMSPLEIRELPMEVTLTRFTCEGLDKPALAAKLEAASFADLVAVVESLGF
;
A
#
# COMPACT_ATOMS: atom_id res chain seq x y z
N MET A 1 -25.75 2.76 64.15
CA MET A 1 -25.22 4.00 63.54
C MET A 1 -24.02 3.63 62.69
N ALA A 2 -23.92 4.28 61.52
CA ALA A 2 -22.95 4.15 60.43
C ALA A 2 -21.48 4.02 60.89
N SER A 3 -20.56 3.38 60.16
CA SER A 3 -20.21 3.74 58.77
C SER A 3 -19.64 2.59 57.92
N PRO A 4 -19.71 2.69 56.58
CA PRO A 4 -19.35 1.65 55.64
C PRO A 4 -17.84 1.62 55.37
N THR A 5 -17.27 0.42 55.27
CA THR A 5 -15.92 0.17 54.76
C THR A 5 -15.84 0.64 53.30
N GLU A 6 -14.89 1.52 53.00
CA GLU A 6 -14.59 1.95 51.62
C GLU A 6 -14.34 0.73 50.71
N PRO A 7 -14.88 0.73 49.48
CA PRO A 7 -14.54 -0.29 48.50
C PRO A 7 -13.08 -0.13 48.07
N THR A 8 -12.32 -1.22 48.16
CA THR A 8 -10.97 -1.35 47.62
C THR A 8 -10.98 -0.98 46.13
N PRO A 9 -10.09 -0.11 45.64
CA PRO A 9 -10.09 0.29 44.24
C PRO A 9 -9.76 -0.91 43.35
N THR A 10 -10.70 -1.26 42.47
CA THR A 10 -10.48 -2.14 41.32
C THR A 10 -9.46 -1.52 40.35
N PRO A 11 -8.66 -2.31 39.61
CA PRO A 11 -7.47 -1.81 38.91
C PRO A 11 -7.75 -1.04 37.61
N ASP A 12 -9.02 -0.84 37.24
CA ASP A 12 -9.43 -0.23 35.97
C ASP A 12 -9.93 1.21 36.17
N ASP A 13 -9.15 2.05 36.85
CA ASP A 13 -9.38 3.50 36.92
C ASP A 13 -8.55 4.19 35.82
N PRO A 14 -9.16 4.78 34.78
CA PRO A 14 -8.46 5.28 33.59
C PRO A 14 -7.62 6.55 33.80
N ASP A 15 -7.59 7.11 35.02
CA ASP A 15 -6.85 8.35 35.34
C ASP A 15 -5.59 8.11 36.22
N LEU A 16 -5.19 6.85 36.42
CA LEU A 16 -3.91 6.55 37.06
C LEU A 16 -2.77 6.60 36.05
N ALA A 17 -1.84 7.53 36.25
CA ALA A 17 -0.59 7.60 35.49
C ALA A 17 0.11 6.23 35.48
N PRO A 18 0.68 5.79 34.33
CA PRO A 18 1.27 4.46 34.22
C PRO A 18 2.41 4.29 35.23
N VAL A 19 2.36 3.18 35.97
CA VAL A 19 3.40 2.79 36.94
C VAL A 19 4.71 2.57 36.18
N VAL A 20 5.76 3.27 36.60
CA VAL A 20 7.10 3.22 35.99
C VAL A 20 7.58 1.77 35.90
N GLY A 21 8.00 1.35 34.70
CA GLY A 21 8.58 0.04 34.42
C GLY A 21 7.62 -1.08 34.00
N GLN A 22 6.31 -0.85 33.85
CA GLN A 22 5.36 -1.94 33.56
C GLN A 22 4.63 -1.85 32.21
N GLY A 23 4.88 -0.82 31.41
CA GLY A 23 4.18 -0.62 30.13
C GLY A 23 5.08 -0.64 28.91
N ARG A 24 4.56 -1.19 27.81
CA ARG A 24 5.14 -1.03 26.46
C ARG A 24 5.10 0.47 26.11
N GLY A 25 6.25 1.14 26.13
CA GLY A 25 6.36 2.59 25.93
C GLY A 25 7.26 3.32 26.94
N ASP A 26 7.70 2.65 28.00
CA ASP A 26 8.73 3.17 28.91
C ASP A 26 10.14 2.90 28.34
N PRO A 27 11.03 3.92 28.23
CA PRO A 27 12.39 3.73 27.70
C PRO A 27 13.28 2.82 28.56
N THR A 28 12.87 2.53 29.80
CA THR A 28 13.55 1.58 30.70
C THR A 28 12.96 0.17 30.67
N TRP A 29 11.92 -0.08 29.88
CA TRP A 29 11.27 -1.38 29.79
C TRP A 29 12.10 -2.38 28.96
N ILE A 30 12.46 -3.49 29.60
CA ILE A 30 13.16 -4.61 28.96
C ILE A 30 12.15 -5.73 28.72
N ALA A 31 11.97 -6.10 27.45
CA ALA A 31 11.07 -7.20 27.08
C ALA A 31 11.54 -8.52 27.74
N PRO A 32 10.65 -9.29 28.39
CA PRO A 32 10.99 -10.61 28.90
C PRO A 32 11.47 -11.52 27.77
N ALA A 33 12.48 -12.35 28.04
CA ALA A 33 12.96 -13.33 27.08
C ALA A 33 11.87 -14.39 26.82
N LEU A 34 11.41 -14.49 25.57
CA LEU A 34 10.37 -15.42 25.16
C LEU A 34 10.83 -16.88 25.36
N THR A 35 9.95 -17.69 25.94
CA THR A 35 10.11 -19.14 26.05
C THR A 35 10.05 -19.82 24.67
N ALA A 36 10.55 -21.05 24.56
CA ALA A 36 10.58 -21.79 23.30
C ALA A 36 9.18 -22.01 22.69
N SER A 37 8.15 -22.16 23.52
CA SER A 37 6.74 -22.29 23.10
C SER A 37 6.10 -20.96 22.68
N GLU A 38 6.62 -19.82 23.15
CA GLU A 38 6.18 -18.48 22.71
C GLU A 38 6.85 -18.10 21.38
N LYS A 39 8.07 -18.57 21.12
CA LYS A 39 8.72 -18.44 19.80
C LYS A 39 7.95 -19.19 18.70
N THR A 40 7.36 -20.35 19.01
CA THR A 40 6.56 -21.12 18.05
C THR A 40 5.13 -20.60 17.87
N ARG A 41 4.69 -19.63 18.69
CA ARG A 41 3.42 -18.89 18.51
C ARG A 41 3.51 -17.69 17.57
N HIS A 42 4.69 -17.38 17.02
CA HIS A 42 4.76 -16.57 15.81
C HIS A 42 4.29 -17.42 14.62
N VAL A 43 2.96 -17.60 14.54
CA VAL A 43 2.25 -18.02 13.33
C VAL A 43 2.86 -17.28 12.16
N GLY A 44 3.38 -18.03 11.20
CA GLY A 44 4.11 -17.53 10.05
C GLY A 44 3.34 -16.41 9.38
N LYS A 45 3.79 -15.18 9.58
CA LYS A 45 3.46 -14.11 8.65
C LYS A 45 4.17 -14.49 7.37
N THR A 46 3.43 -14.69 6.30
CA THR A 46 4.01 -14.74 4.96
C THR A 46 4.97 -13.56 4.87
N ASN A 47 6.26 -13.83 4.66
CA ASN A 47 7.24 -12.78 4.49
C ASN A 47 6.84 -12.04 3.21
N VAL A 48 6.31 -10.82 3.36
CA VAL A 48 6.02 -9.95 2.22
C VAL A 48 7.37 -9.49 1.70
N PHE A 49 7.74 -10.02 0.54
CA PHE A 49 8.96 -9.61 -0.14
C PHE A 49 8.69 -8.29 -0.86
N PHE A 50 9.42 -7.26 -0.46
CA PHE A 50 9.44 -6.00 -1.19
C PHE A 50 10.52 -6.09 -2.27
N GLY A 51 10.15 -5.92 -3.53
CA GLY A 51 11.10 -5.61 -4.59
C GLY A 51 11.54 -4.15 -4.52
N PRO A 52 12.63 -3.75 -5.18
CA PRO A 52 12.89 -2.34 -5.47
C PRO A 52 11.70 -1.70 -6.22
N PRO A 53 11.30 -0.46 -5.90
CA PRO A 53 12.01 0.50 -5.03
C PRO A 53 11.67 0.38 -3.53
N LEU A 54 10.65 -0.39 -3.14
CA LEU A 54 10.19 -0.49 -1.75
C LEU A 54 11.25 -1.14 -0.84
N ALA A 55 12.01 -2.12 -1.35
CA ALA A 55 13.14 -2.71 -0.63
C ALA A 55 14.17 -1.65 -0.19
N ILE A 56 14.47 -0.71 -1.10
CA ILE A 56 15.44 0.38 -0.88
C ILE A 56 14.91 1.35 0.18
N LEU A 57 13.61 1.64 0.18
CA LEU A 57 12.97 2.55 1.14
C LEU A 57 13.16 2.08 2.60
N SER A 58 13.13 0.77 2.80
CA SER A 58 13.31 0.11 4.11
C SER A 58 14.75 -0.37 4.38
N ASP A 59 15.70 -0.13 3.48
CA ASP A 59 17.05 -0.67 3.61
C ASP A 59 17.77 -0.15 4.87
N GLY A 60 18.55 -1.04 5.49
CA GLY A 60 19.24 -0.79 6.76
C GLY A 60 18.34 -0.61 7.99
N GLN A 61 17.00 -0.68 7.86
CA GLN A 61 16.07 -0.51 8.97
C GLN A 61 15.75 -1.82 9.67
N LYS A 62 15.79 -1.81 11.00
CA LYS A 62 15.39 -2.95 11.85
C LYS A 62 14.14 -2.67 12.67
N ASN A 63 13.73 -1.41 12.76
CA ASN A 63 12.53 -0.99 13.48
C ASN A 63 11.29 -1.18 12.61
N THR A 64 10.45 -2.16 12.96
CA THR A 64 9.22 -2.47 12.23
C THR A 64 8.25 -1.29 12.17
N LEU A 65 8.18 -0.44 13.19
CA LEU A 65 7.28 0.71 13.22
C LEU A 65 7.70 1.76 12.18
N GLU A 66 9.01 2.01 12.05
CA GLU A 66 9.55 2.95 11.06
C GLU A 66 9.37 2.43 9.63
N ILE A 67 9.60 1.13 9.40
CA ILE A 67 9.34 0.49 8.11
C ILE A 67 7.86 0.64 7.75
N SER A 68 6.96 0.30 8.67
CA SER A 68 5.52 0.44 8.48
C SER A 68 5.11 1.89 8.15
N GLY A 69 5.61 2.87 8.91
CA GLY A 69 5.31 4.28 8.68
C GLY A 69 5.81 4.80 7.32
N LYS A 70 6.98 4.33 6.86
CA LYS A 70 7.51 4.67 5.53
C LYS A 70 6.64 4.09 4.41
N LEU A 71 6.25 2.82 4.54
CA LEU A 71 5.38 2.16 3.57
C LEU A 71 4.00 2.84 3.51
N ASN A 72 3.39 3.10 4.67
CA ASN A 72 2.08 3.73 4.75
C ASN A 72 2.08 5.11 4.09
N ARG A 73 3.04 5.99 4.44
CA ARG A 73 3.15 7.32 3.81
C ARG A 73 3.41 7.25 2.30
N THR A 74 4.12 6.21 1.85
CA THR A 74 4.35 6.02 0.40
C THR A 74 3.05 5.62 -0.30
N ALA A 75 2.27 4.72 0.30
CA ALA A 75 0.96 4.33 -0.20
C ALA A 75 -0.05 5.49 -0.17
N GLU A 76 -0.10 6.28 0.90
CA GLU A 76 -0.97 7.47 0.99
C GLU A 76 -0.68 8.46 -0.14
N ARG A 77 0.61 8.77 -0.37
CA ARG A 77 1.02 9.67 -1.45
C ARG A 77 0.71 9.10 -2.83
N TYR A 78 0.85 7.79 -2.99
CA TYR A 78 0.47 7.10 -4.21
C TYR A 78 -1.02 7.27 -4.49
N LEU A 79 -1.88 6.97 -3.51
CA LEU A 79 -3.33 7.11 -3.64
C LEU A 79 -3.75 8.56 -3.89
N GLU A 80 -3.10 9.54 -3.24
CA GLU A 80 -3.35 10.95 -3.49
C GLU A 80 -3.01 11.33 -4.95
N ILE A 81 -1.89 10.83 -5.50
CA ILE A 81 -1.56 11.04 -6.92
C ILE A 81 -2.68 10.48 -7.81
N LEU A 82 -3.18 9.27 -7.54
CA LEU A 82 -4.25 8.67 -8.35
C LEU A 82 -5.54 9.51 -8.35
N GLN A 83 -5.82 10.28 -7.29
CA GLN A 83 -7.01 11.12 -7.21
C GLN A 83 -6.99 12.29 -8.20
N TRP A 84 -5.80 12.82 -8.51
CA TRP A 84 -5.62 14.02 -9.33
C TRP A 84 -5.15 13.73 -10.75
N HIS A 85 -4.78 12.49 -11.04
CA HIS A 85 -4.20 12.05 -12.30
C HIS A 85 -5.11 11.10 -13.06
N GLY A 86 -4.87 11.00 -14.36
CA GLY A 86 -5.57 10.09 -15.25
C GLY A 86 -5.93 10.72 -16.59
N LEU A 87 -6.59 9.94 -17.44
CA LEU A 87 -7.03 10.38 -18.76
C LEU A 87 -8.51 10.13 -18.94
N THR A 88 -9.19 11.04 -19.64
CA THR A 88 -10.53 10.76 -20.13
C THR A 88 -10.45 9.80 -21.30
N LEU A 89 -10.91 8.57 -21.07
CA LEU A 89 -10.98 7.52 -22.06
C LEU A 89 -12.41 7.29 -22.53
N THR A 90 -12.56 7.00 -23.81
CA THR A 90 -13.81 6.45 -24.36
C THR A 90 -13.95 4.98 -23.99
N GLU A 91 -15.14 4.41 -24.14
CA GLU A 91 -15.36 2.99 -23.86
C GLU A 91 -14.51 2.06 -24.78
N PRO A 92 -14.42 2.29 -26.10
CA PRO A 92 -13.51 1.52 -26.96
C PRO A 92 -12.04 1.58 -26.51
N GLU A 93 -11.58 2.75 -26.08
CA GLU A 93 -10.21 2.93 -25.57
C GLU A 93 -9.97 2.14 -24.28
N ARG A 94 -10.92 2.18 -23.33
CA ARG A 94 -10.85 1.38 -22.09
C ARG A 94 -10.76 -0.11 -22.39
N GLN A 95 -11.56 -0.62 -23.34
CA GLN A 95 -11.54 -2.02 -23.73
C GLN A 95 -10.20 -2.43 -24.35
N CYS A 96 -9.64 -1.57 -25.21
CA CYS A 96 -8.33 -1.79 -25.81
C CYS A 96 -7.24 -1.89 -24.73
N LEU A 97 -7.24 -0.97 -23.77
CA LEU A 97 -6.26 -0.97 -22.68
C LEU A 97 -6.47 -2.15 -21.74
N ALA A 98 -7.70 -2.47 -21.33
CA ALA A 98 -7.97 -3.64 -20.50
C ALA A 98 -7.54 -4.95 -21.18
N HIS A 99 -7.65 -5.03 -22.51
CA HIS A 99 -7.14 -6.17 -23.27
C HIS A 99 -5.61 -6.27 -23.23
N ILE A 100 -4.90 -5.14 -23.29
CA ILE A 100 -3.43 -5.10 -23.17
C ILE A 100 -2.99 -5.43 -21.75
N CYS A 101 -3.65 -4.87 -20.74
CA CYS A 101 -3.32 -5.04 -19.32
C CYS A 101 -3.62 -6.44 -18.77
N HIS A 102 -4.30 -7.32 -19.51
CA HIS A 102 -4.94 -8.56 -19.05
C HIS A 102 -4.00 -9.59 -18.35
N ILE A 103 -2.71 -9.31 -18.19
CA ILE A 103 -1.73 -10.17 -17.51
C ILE A 103 -1.12 -9.44 -16.30
N GLY A 104 -1.73 -9.62 -15.12
CA GLY A 104 -1.10 -9.34 -13.82
C GLY A 104 -0.90 -7.86 -13.46
N PHE A 105 0.01 -7.61 -12.51
CA PHE A 105 0.41 -6.28 -12.06
C PHE A 105 1.44 -5.71 -13.04
N MET A 106 1.08 -4.65 -13.76
CA MET A 106 1.93 -4.05 -14.78
C MET A 106 3.13 -3.34 -14.14
N SER A 107 4.35 -3.66 -14.58
CA SER A 107 5.56 -2.99 -14.13
C SER A 107 5.63 -1.56 -14.64
N PRO A 108 6.40 -0.66 -13.98
CA PRO A 108 6.59 0.71 -14.47
C PRO A 108 7.12 0.82 -15.91
N LEU A 109 7.85 -0.19 -16.40
CA LEU A 109 8.33 -0.22 -17.78
C LEU A 109 7.17 -0.52 -18.74
N GLU A 110 6.39 -1.57 -18.46
CA GLU A 110 5.22 -1.94 -19.27
C GLU A 110 4.20 -0.79 -19.34
N ILE A 111 3.99 -0.05 -18.24
CA ILE A 111 3.11 1.14 -18.22
C ILE A 111 3.62 2.22 -19.19
N ARG A 112 4.94 2.43 -19.28
CA ARG A 112 5.53 3.41 -20.22
C ARG A 112 5.41 2.96 -21.67
N GLU A 113 5.34 1.66 -21.91
CA GLU A 113 5.27 1.06 -23.24
C GLU A 113 3.84 0.93 -23.77
N LEU A 114 2.81 1.26 -22.96
CA LEU A 114 1.40 1.26 -23.37
C LEU A 114 1.12 1.95 -24.72
N PRO A 115 1.67 3.14 -25.05
CA PRO A 115 1.46 3.74 -26.37
C PRO A 115 1.89 2.81 -27.50
N MET A 116 3.05 2.16 -27.36
CA MET A 116 3.58 1.20 -28.33
C MET A 116 2.71 -0.06 -28.37
N GLU A 117 2.33 -0.62 -27.23
CA GLU A 117 1.46 -1.81 -27.15
C GLU A 117 0.11 -1.57 -27.82
N VAL A 118 -0.45 -0.37 -27.67
CA VAL A 118 -1.66 0.04 -28.42
C VAL A 118 -1.40 -0.04 -29.92
N THR A 119 -0.26 0.42 -30.44
CA THR A 119 0.00 0.28 -31.88
C THR A 119 0.10 -1.17 -32.34
N LEU A 120 0.69 -2.05 -31.52
CA LEU A 120 1.02 -3.43 -31.88
C LEU A 120 -0.11 -4.44 -31.67
N THR A 121 -1.04 -4.17 -30.74
CA THR A 121 -2.10 -5.11 -30.41
C THR A 121 -3.00 -5.42 -31.62
N ARG A 122 -3.49 -6.65 -31.70
CA ARG A 122 -4.47 -7.06 -32.71
C ARG A 122 -5.92 -6.71 -32.33
N PHE A 123 -6.12 -6.18 -31.13
CA PHE A 123 -7.44 -5.79 -30.66
C PHE A 123 -8.06 -4.69 -31.52
N THR A 124 -9.33 -4.88 -31.87
CA THR A 124 -10.14 -3.93 -32.63
C THR A 124 -11.58 -4.00 -32.16
N CYS A 125 -12.26 -2.86 -32.05
CA CYS A 125 -13.70 -2.77 -31.85
C CYS A 125 -14.27 -1.52 -32.53
N GLU A 126 -15.59 -1.44 -32.63
CA GLU A 126 -16.26 -0.28 -33.24
C GLU A 126 -15.93 1.02 -32.48
N GLY A 127 -15.57 2.07 -33.22
CA GLY A 127 -15.24 3.37 -32.64
C GLY A 127 -13.84 3.49 -32.03
N LEU A 128 -13.00 2.46 -32.10
CA LEU A 128 -11.61 2.54 -31.64
C LEU A 128 -10.69 3.16 -32.70
N ASP A 129 -10.08 4.29 -32.37
CA ASP A 129 -8.98 4.90 -33.12
C ASP A 129 -7.65 4.63 -32.40
N LYS A 130 -6.91 3.61 -32.87
CA LYS A 130 -5.64 3.19 -32.25
C LYS A 130 -4.55 4.27 -32.38
N PRO A 131 -4.32 4.91 -33.55
CA PRO A 131 -3.40 6.04 -33.65
C PRO A 131 -3.72 7.18 -32.68
N ALA A 132 -4.99 7.58 -32.55
CA ALA A 132 -5.38 8.65 -31.63
C ALA A 132 -5.18 8.26 -30.16
N LEU A 133 -5.52 7.03 -29.78
CA LEU A 133 -5.26 6.51 -28.43
C LEU A 133 -3.76 6.47 -28.13
N ALA A 134 -2.93 5.95 -29.04
CA ALA A 134 -1.48 5.89 -28.85
C ALA A 134 -0.89 7.28 -28.65
N ALA A 135 -1.24 8.26 -29.49
CA ALA A 135 -0.78 9.64 -29.35
C ALA A 135 -1.24 10.28 -28.03
N LYS A 136 -2.47 9.99 -27.59
CA LYS A 136 -3.01 10.44 -26.29
C LYS A 136 -2.18 9.91 -25.13
N LEU A 137 -1.82 8.62 -25.16
CA LEU A 137 -1.01 7.98 -24.12
C LEU A 137 0.44 8.48 -24.14
N GLU A 138 1.02 8.68 -25.32
CA GLU A 138 2.39 9.19 -25.48
C GLU A 138 2.55 10.63 -24.95
N ALA A 139 1.50 11.45 -25.08
CA ALA A 139 1.48 12.81 -24.54
C ALA A 139 1.20 12.87 -23.03
N ALA A 140 0.76 11.77 -22.41
CA ALA A 140 0.37 11.74 -21.00
C ALA A 140 1.58 11.68 -20.07
N SER A 141 1.44 12.20 -18.85
CA SER A 141 2.48 12.01 -17.85
C SER A 141 2.48 10.55 -17.38
N PHE A 142 3.61 10.09 -16.85
CA PHE A 142 3.68 8.75 -16.27
C PHE A 142 2.67 8.55 -15.12
N ALA A 143 2.40 9.59 -14.33
CA ALA A 143 1.39 9.53 -13.27
C ALA A 143 -0.03 9.33 -13.83
N ASP A 144 -0.35 9.96 -14.97
CA ASP A 144 -1.63 9.76 -15.64
C ASP A 144 -1.77 8.34 -16.20
N LEU A 145 -0.69 7.80 -16.77
CA LEU A 145 -0.66 6.42 -17.27
C LEU A 145 -0.88 5.40 -16.14
N VAL A 146 -0.22 5.59 -15.00
CA VAL A 146 -0.43 4.77 -13.80
C VAL A 146 -1.87 4.85 -13.32
N ALA A 147 -2.44 6.05 -13.22
CA ALA A 147 -3.83 6.23 -12.83
C ALA A 147 -4.82 5.59 -13.81
N VAL A 148 -4.54 5.61 -15.11
CA VAL A 148 -5.34 4.89 -16.10
C VAL A 148 -5.31 3.38 -15.84
N VAL A 149 -4.14 2.79 -15.64
CA VAL A 149 -4.00 1.34 -15.40
C VAL A 149 -4.74 0.92 -14.13
N GLU A 150 -4.55 1.66 -13.03
CA GLU A 150 -5.23 1.41 -11.76
C GLU A 150 -6.76 1.55 -11.88
N SER A 151 -7.25 2.52 -12.66
CA SER A 151 -8.69 2.69 -12.91
C SER A 151 -9.33 1.53 -13.67
N LEU A 152 -8.51 0.75 -14.40
CA LEU A 152 -8.94 -0.47 -15.09
C LEU A 152 -8.89 -1.72 -14.19
N GLY A 153 -8.38 -1.59 -12.96
CA GLY A 153 -8.34 -2.65 -11.96
C GLY A 153 -7.06 -3.49 -11.95
N PHE A 154 -5.94 -2.94 -12.45
CA PHE A 154 -4.64 -3.61 -12.56
C PHE A 154 -3.55 -2.92 -11.74
#